data_AF-A0A7Y0CGN5-F1
#
_entry.id   AF-A0A7Y0CGN5-F1
#
_cell.length_a   1.000
_cell.length_b   1.000
_cell.length_c   1.000
_cell.angle_alpha   90.00
_cell.angle_beta   90.00
_cell.angle_gamma   90.00
#
_symmetry.space_group_name_H-M   'P 1'
#
loop_
_entity.id
_entity.type
_entity.pdbx_description
1 polymer ?
#
loop_
_entity_poly.entity_id
_entity_poly.type
_entity_poly.pdbx_seq_one_letter_code
_entity_poly.pdbx_strand_id
1 'polypeptide(L)'
;MADAGVSPAAGGARARAARPSGAAVRFDAAEPVTVVLVRHGSTTMTLSRGYSGSSVPGPPLNDEGRAQAAAAAVLVDRVGRDLWGDIPYPSELIASPMVRTQQTAAVVGARVGLGVRAV
;
A
#
# COMPACT_ATOMS: atom_id res chain seq x y z
N MET A 1 -3.60 -48.49 -36.89
CA MET A 1 -2.48 -47.54 -36.94
C MET A 1 -2.95 -46.25 -36.27
N ALA A 2 -2.37 -45.94 -35.11
CA ALA A 2 -2.47 -44.71 -34.31
C ALA A 2 -3.85 -44.24 -33.79
N ASP A 3 -4.11 -44.56 -32.51
CA ASP A 3 -4.84 -43.69 -31.58
C ASP A 3 -3.86 -42.60 -31.10
N ALA A 4 -4.12 -41.34 -31.43
CA ALA A 4 -3.28 -40.21 -31.02
C ALA A 4 -3.85 -39.62 -29.72
N GLY A 5 -3.29 -40.08 -28.61
CA GLY A 5 -3.61 -39.61 -27.27
C GLY A 5 -3.36 -38.11 -27.10
N VAL A 6 -4.38 -37.40 -26.66
CA VAL A 6 -4.27 -36.05 -26.10
C VAL A 6 -3.51 -36.15 -24.78
N SER A 7 -2.30 -35.60 -24.74
CA SER A 7 -1.58 -35.40 -23.48
C SER A 7 -2.13 -34.15 -22.78
N PRO A 8 -2.51 -34.21 -21.49
CA PRO A 8 -2.92 -33.02 -20.78
C PRO A 8 -1.68 -32.16 -20.54
N ALA A 9 -1.76 -30.89 -20.93
CA ALA A 9 -0.77 -29.89 -20.58
C ALA A 9 -0.61 -29.84 -19.06
N ALA A 10 0.63 -29.93 -18.58
CA ALA A 10 0.98 -29.82 -17.18
C ALA A 10 0.62 -28.40 -16.68
N GLY A 11 -0.59 -28.27 -16.14
CA GLY A 11 -1.00 -27.10 -15.38
C GLY A 11 -0.21 -27.08 -14.07
N GLY A 12 0.84 -26.28 -14.03
CA GLY A 12 1.50 -25.92 -12.77
C GLY A 12 0.45 -25.27 -11.87
N ALA A 13 -0.07 -26.03 -10.91
CA ALA A 13 -0.92 -25.51 -9.87
C ALA A 13 -0.08 -24.49 -9.08
N ARG A 14 -0.23 -23.19 -9.42
CA ARG A 14 0.22 -22.12 -8.54
C ARG A 14 -0.38 -22.44 -7.18
N ALA A 15 0.49 -22.69 -6.20
CA ALA A 15 0.08 -22.95 -4.83
C ALA A 15 -1.00 -21.93 -4.49
N ARG A 16 -2.20 -22.42 -4.16
CA ARG A 16 -3.36 -21.58 -3.87
C ARG A 16 -2.90 -20.64 -2.77
N ALA A 17 -2.70 -19.37 -3.11
CA ALA A 17 -2.10 -18.41 -2.18
C ALA A 17 -2.87 -18.52 -0.87
N ALA A 18 -2.14 -18.68 0.23
CA ALA A 18 -2.75 -18.72 1.55
C ALA A 18 -3.64 -17.46 1.64
N ARG A 19 -4.94 -17.65 1.85
CA ARG A 19 -5.86 -16.53 1.90
C ARG A 19 -5.41 -15.60 3.02
N PRO A 20 -5.32 -14.28 2.78
CA PRO A 20 -4.99 -13.34 3.83
C PRO A 20 -5.91 -13.53 5.04
N SER A 21 -5.35 -13.38 6.23
CA SER A 21 -6.09 -13.44 7.48
C SER A 21 -7.23 -12.43 7.46
N GLY A 22 -8.45 -12.89 7.75
CA GLY A 22 -9.66 -12.06 7.74
C GLY A 22 -10.29 -11.81 6.36
N ALA A 23 -9.77 -12.42 5.28
CA ALA A 23 -10.40 -12.34 3.97
C ALA A 23 -11.78 -13.02 3.96
N ALA A 24 -12.78 -12.33 3.37
CA ALA A 24 -14.10 -12.90 3.15
C ALA A 24 -14.03 -14.11 2.20
N VAL A 25 -14.94 -15.07 2.38
CA VAL A 25 -15.05 -16.23 1.47
C VAL A 25 -15.41 -15.71 0.08
N ARG A 26 -14.56 -16.04 -0.91
CA ARG A 26 -14.83 -15.83 -2.33
C ARG A 26 -14.87 -17.15 -3.08
N PHE A 27 -15.75 -17.21 -4.06
CA PHE A 27 -15.99 -18.37 -4.92
C PHE A 27 -15.31 -18.24 -6.28
N ASP A 28 -14.71 -17.09 -6.58
CA ASP A 28 -13.84 -16.89 -7.74
C ASP A 28 -12.36 -17.20 -7.42
N ALA A 29 -11.55 -17.22 -8.46
CA ALA A 29 -10.09 -17.37 -8.39
C ALA A 29 -9.35 -16.03 -8.59
N ALA A 30 -10.05 -14.89 -8.48
CA ALA A 30 -9.43 -13.59 -8.68
C ALA A 30 -8.54 -13.22 -7.49
N GLU A 31 -7.33 -12.74 -7.77
CA GLU A 31 -6.43 -12.26 -6.72
C GLU A 31 -6.97 -10.93 -6.17
N PRO A 32 -7.20 -10.81 -4.84
CA PRO A 32 -7.71 -9.57 -4.27
C PRO A 32 -6.65 -8.47 -4.29
N VAL A 33 -7.09 -7.22 -4.43
CA VAL A 33 -6.23 -6.05 -4.21
C VAL A 33 -6.21 -5.73 -2.72
N THR A 34 -5.01 -5.65 -2.15
CA THR A 34 -4.79 -5.18 -0.78
C THR A 34 -4.36 -3.72 -0.79
N VAL A 35 -4.94 -2.90 0.10
CA VAL A 35 -4.60 -1.48 0.23
C VAL A 35 -4.13 -1.19 1.64
N VAL A 36 -2.94 -0.60 1.75
CA VAL A 36 -2.41 -0.06 3.01
C VAL A 36 -2.70 1.43 3.05
N LEU A 37 -3.55 1.87 3.99
CA LEU A 37 -3.94 3.27 4.12
C LEU A 37 -3.06 3.98 5.16
N VAL A 38 -2.31 4.99 4.69
CA VAL A 38 -1.47 5.84 5.55
C VAL A 38 -2.02 7.26 5.54
N ARG A 39 -2.36 7.77 6.73
CA ARG A 39 -2.72 9.19 6.89
C ARG A 39 -1.44 10.03 6.87
N HIS A 40 -1.51 11.24 6.30
CA HIS A 40 -0.39 12.19 6.37
C HIS A 40 0.04 12.48 7.81
N GLY A 41 1.32 12.79 8.02
CA GLY A 41 1.83 13.24 9.31
C GLY A 41 1.23 14.58 9.76
N SER A 42 1.46 14.93 11.03
CA SER A 42 1.00 16.19 11.61
C SER A 42 1.47 17.45 10.85
N THR A 43 0.65 18.49 10.87
CA THR A 43 0.95 19.81 10.31
C THR A 43 0.75 20.89 11.38
N THR A 44 1.29 22.09 11.19
CA THR A 44 1.11 23.21 12.13
C THR A 44 -0.37 23.58 12.33
N MET A 45 -1.23 23.40 11.32
CA MET A 45 -2.68 23.64 11.41
C MET A 45 -3.47 22.49 12.06
N THR A 46 -2.86 21.32 12.28
CA THR A 46 -3.52 20.20 12.99
C THR A 46 -3.71 20.54 14.49
N LEU A 47 -2.87 21.42 15.03
CA LEU A 47 -2.91 21.83 16.44
C LEU A 47 -4.00 22.87 16.74
N SER A 48 -4.48 23.63 15.74
CA SER A 48 -5.43 24.73 15.97
C SER A 48 -6.91 24.31 15.94
N ARG A 49 -7.23 23.01 15.83
CA ARG A 49 -8.60 22.48 15.63
C ARG A 49 -9.37 23.19 14.50
N GLY A 50 -8.66 23.81 13.55
CA GLY A 50 -9.27 24.43 12.39
C GLY A 50 -9.75 23.37 11.41
N TYR A 51 -11.00 23.48 10.94
CA TYR A 51 -11.48 22.68 9.82
C TYR A 51 -10.65 22.99 8.58
N SER A 52 -9.62 22.19 8.29
CA SER A 52 -8.87 22.27 7.04
C SER A 52 -9.60 21.50 5.95
N GLY A 53 -10.72 22.06 5.50
CA GLY A 53 -11.30 21.76 4.20
C GLY A 53 -10.47 22.42 3.09
N SER A 54 -9.94 21.59 2.19
CA SER A 54 -9.67 21.88 0.78
C SER A 54 -9.03 23.22 0.39
N SER A 55 -7.83 23.54 0.87
CA SER A 55 -6.91 24.34 0.05
C SER A 55 -5.76 23.46 -0.41
N VAL A 56 -5.61 23.34 -1.73
CA VAL A 56 -4.37 22.89 -2.36
C VAL A 56 -3.48 24.13 -2.47
N PRO A 57 -2.21 24.08 -2.05
CA PRO A 57 -1.46 22.88 -1.67
C PRO A 57 -1.69 22.36 -0.24
N GLY A 58 -2.20 23.19 0.66
CA GLY A 58 -2.36 22.89 2.09
C GLY A 58 -1.04 23.00 2.86
N PRO A 59 -1.08 22.96 4.20
CA PRO A 59 0.12 23.14 5.02
C PRO A 59 1.09 21.96 4.89
N PRO A 60 2.42 22.20 5.00
CA PRO A 60 3.42 21.14 5.06
C PRO A 60 3.44 20.43 6.42
N LEU A 61 4.20 19.32 6.49
CA LEU A 61 4.48 18.59 7.71
C LEU A 61 5.32 19.44 8.67
N ASN A 62 4.95 19.44 9.95
CA ASN A 62 5.83 19.93 11.01
C ASN A 62 6.86 18.85 11.39
N ASP A 63 7.74 19.15 12.34
CA ASP A 63 8.84 18.26 12.73
C ASP A 63 8.33 16.91 13.24
N GLU A 64 7.28 16.94 14.06
CA GLU A 64 6.56 15.76 14.52
C GLU A 64 5.97 14.97 13.34
N GLY A 65 5.35 15.64 12.38
CA GLY A 65 4.79 15.01 11.17
C GLY A 65 5.85 14.33 10.30
N ARG A 66 7.08 14.89 10.25
CA ARG A 66 8.21 14.24 9.56
C ARG A 66 8.70 13.00 10.32
N ALA A 67 8.75 13.04 11.65
CA ALA A 67 9.06 11.87 12.46
C ALA A 67 7.99 10.76 12.31
N GLN A 68 6.71 11.14 12.30
CA GLN A 68 5.59 10.23 12.04
C GLN A 68 5.68 9.59 10.65
N ALA A 69 6.02 10.37 9.61
CA ALA A 69 6.22 9.85 8.27
C ALA A 69 7.37 8.83 8.21
N ALA A 70 8.48 9.09 8.91
CA ALA A 70 9.59 8.15 9.02
C ALA A 70 9.19 6.85 9.74
N ALA A 71 8.46 6.96 10.86
CA ALA A 71 7.96 5.80 11.59
C ALA A 71 6.96 4.98 10.74
N ALA A 72 6.05 5.66 10.02
CA ALA A 72 5.13 5.01 9.09
C ALA A 72 5.88 4.29 7.98
N ALA A 73 6.93 4.88 7.41
CA ALA A 73 7.75 4.23 6.38
C ALA A 73 8.37 2.92 6.90
N VAL A 74 8.86 2.89 8.15
CA VAL A 74 9.38 1.66 8.77
C VAL A 74 8.30 0.58 8.88
N LEU A 75 7.07 0.95 9.26
CA LEU A 75 5.96 0.00 9.34
C LEU A 75 5.54 -0.52 7.96
N VAL A 76 5.43 0.36 6.96
CA VAL A 76 5.02 -0.02 5.59
C VAL A 76 6.03 -0.98 4.97
N ASP A 77 7.34 -0.77 5.20
CA ASP A 77 8.40 -1.64 4.71
C ASP A 77 8.39 -3.06 5.31
N ARG A 78 7.64 -3.26 6.40
CA ARG A 78 7.43 -4.56 7.04
C ARG A 78 6.19 -5.28 6.53
N VAL A 79 5.26 -4.56 5.91
CA VAL A 79 3.99 -5.11 5.39
C VAL A 79 4.27 -6.13 4.29
N GLY A 80 3.64 -7.31 4.36
CA GLY A 80 3.88 -8.40 3.42
C GLY A 80 5.26 -9.06 3.59
N ARG A 81 5.95 -8.75 4.69
CA ARG A 81 7.18 -9.41 5.13
C ARG A 81 6.97 -10.05 6.49
N ASP A 82 7.45 -9.42 7.56
CA ASP A 82 7.31 -9.88 8.94
C ASP A 82 6.06 -9.32 9.63
N LEU A 83 5.44 -8.29 9.05
CA LEU A 83 4.16 -7.75 9.47
C LEU A 83 3.12 -8.07 8.39
N TRP A 84 2.07 -8.82 8.75
CA TRP A 84 1.07 -9.32 7.77
C TRP A 84 1.75 -10.01 6.58
N GLY A 85 2.59 -11.02 6.85
CA GLY A 85 3.33 -11.77 5.82
C GLY A 85 2.46 -12.61 4.87
N ASP A 86 1.16 -12.60 5.09
CA ASP A 86 0.12 -13.27 4.31
C ASP A 86 -0.56 -12.35 3.28
N ILE A 87 -0.13 -11.08 3.16
CA ILE A 87 -0.49 -10.18 2.06
C ILE A 87 0.74 -9.85 1.19
N PRO A 88 0.55 -9.47 -0.09
CA PRO A 88 1.66 -9.06 -0.94
C PRO A 88 2.37 -7.79 -0.43
N TYR A 89 3.68 -7.69 -0.70
CA TYR A 89 4.42 -6.44 -0.49
C TYR A 89 3.86 -5.32 -1.39
N PRO A 90 3.81 -4.05 -0.94
CA PRO A 90 3.30 -2.95 -1.75
C PRO A 90 3.99 -2.86 -3.11
N SER A 91 3.19 -2.80 -4.17
CA SER A 91 3.70 -2.66 -5.55
C SER A 91 3.49 -1.26 -6.12
N GLU A 92 2.65 -0.44 -5.49
CA GLU A 92 2.33 0.90 -5.95
C GLU A 92 2.07 1.85 -4.77
N LEU A 93 2.47 3.12 -4.92
CA LEU A 93 2.26 4.18 -3.94
C LEU A 93 1.49 5.33 -4.56
N ILE A 94 0.26 5.52 -4.09
CA ILE A 94 -0.68 6.53 -4.59
C ILE A 94 -0.91 7.58 -3.50
N ALA A 95 -0.88 8.86 -3.86
CA ALA A 95 -1.08 9.94 -2.90
C ALA A 95 -1.89 11.11 -3.48
N SER A 96 -2.67 11.76 -2.61
CA SER A 96 -3.35 13.03 -2.92
C SER A 96 -2.33 14.13 -3.30
N PRO A 97 -2.70 15.12 -4.15
CA PRO A 97 -1.82 16.22 -4.56
C PRO A 97 -1.44 17.19 -3.42
N MET A 98 -2.01 17.06 -2.22
CA MET A 98 -1.71 17.97 -1.12
C MET A 98 -0.26 17.84 -0.62
N VAL A 99 0.37 18.95 -0.23
CA VAL A 99 1.81 18.95 0.14
C VAL A 99 2.10 18.01 1.31
N ARG A 100 1.25 17.98 2.35
CA ARG A 100 1.43 17.06 3.48
C ARG A 100 1.34 15.57 3.09
N THR A 101 0.48 15.21 2.14
CA THR A 101 0.38 13.83 1.65
C THR A 101 1.58 13.50 0.78
N GLN A 102 2.00 14.42 -0.09
CA GLN A 102 3.20 14.25 -0.93
C GLN A 102 4.48 14.12 -0.10
N GLN A 103 4.65 14.95 0.95
CA GLN A 103 5.80 14.85 1.85
C GLN A 103 5.82 13.54 2.64
N THR A 104 4.67 13.07 3.12
CA THR A 104 4.58 11.75 3.78
C THR A 104 4.91 10.63 2.79
N ALA A 105 4.31 10.68 1.60
CA ALA A 105 4.50 9.67 0.55
C ALA A 105 5.95 9.63 0.05
N ALA A 106 6.63 10.77 -0.07
CA ALA A 106 8.03 10.81 -0.47
C ALA A 106 8.94 10.04 0.51
N VAL A 107 8.71 10.21 1.82
CA VAL A 107 9.46 9.49 2.86
C VAL A 107 9.17 7.99 2.82
N VAL A 108 7.90 7.61 2.65
CA VAL A 108 7.51 6.19 2.51
C VAL A 108 8.10 5.58 1.25
N GLY A 109 7.92 6.23 0.10
CA GLY A 109 8.37 5.78 -1.22
C GLY A 109 9.88 5.58 -1.29
N ALA A 110 10.66 6.51 -0.72
CA ALA A 110 12.11 6.39 -0.63
C ALA A 110 12.55 5.13 0.13
N ARG A 111 11.80 4.71 1.16
CA ARG A 111 12.13 3.52 1.93
C ARG A 111 11.72 2.22 1.25
N VAL A 112 10.53 2.18 0.65
CA VAL A 112 10.01 0.96 0.00
C VAL A 112 10.45 0.80 -1.45
N GLY A 113 11.17 1.78 -2.00
CA GLY A 113 11.68 1.76 -3.37
C GLY A 113 10.60 2.04 -4.43
N LEU A 114 9.53 2.76 -4.07
CA LEU A 114 8.42 3.08 -4.97
C LEU A 114 8.34 4.58 -5.25
N GLY A 115 8.09 4.93 -6.51
CA GLY A 115 7.74 6.29 -6.90
C GLY A 115 6.32 6.65 -6.46
N VAL A 116 6.08 7.94 -6.18
CA VAL A 116 4.76 8.45 -5.81
C VAL A 116 3.95 8.78 -7.07
N ARG A 117 2.77 8.16 -7.21
CA ARG A 117 1.77 8.54 -8.21
C ARG A 117 0.73 9.48 -7.59
N ALA A 118 0.71 10.74 -8.02
CA ALA A 118 -0.32 11.68 -7.59
C ALA A 118 -1.68 11.38 -8.26
N VAL A 119 -2.78 11.49 -7.51
CA VAL A 119 -4.17 11.35 -8.01
C VAL A 119 -5.11 12.39 -7.44
#